data_AF-A0A4R2RJY6-F1
#
_entry.id   AF-A0A4R2RJY6-F1
#
_cell.length_a   1.000
_cell.length_b   1.000
_cell.length_c   1.000
_cell.angle_alpha   90.00
_cell.angle_beta   90.00
_cell.angle_gamma   90.00
#
_symmetry.space_group_name_H-M   'P 1'
#
loop_
_entity.id
_entity.type
_entity.pdbx_description
1 polymer ?
#
loop_
_entity_poly.entity_id
_entity_poly.type
_entity_poly.pdbx_seq_one_letter_code
_entity_poly.pdbx_strand_id
1 'polypeptide(L)' 'MAWIVTVTFDQIALSLLTVGLLRAGLVALLPDEVAGPGGWLVDTGQD' A
#
# COMPACT_ATOMS: atom_id res chain seq x y z
N MET A 1 -0.39 28.37 7.14
CA MET A 1 0.06 27.33 8.10
C MET A 1 -1.12 26.90 8.98
N ALA A 2 -2.18 26.32 8.40
CA ALA A 2 -3.33 25.77 9.16
C ALA A 2 -3.89 24.47 8.53
N TRP A 3 -3.40 24.07 7.35
CA TRP A 3 -4.00 22.98 6.58
C TRP A 3 -3.82 21.60 7.22
N ILE A 4 -2.72 21.39 7.94
CA ILE A 4 -2.35 20.10 8.54
C ILE A 4 -3.24 19.72 9.74
N VAL A 5 -3.95 20.68 10.32
CA VAL A 5 -4.87 20.46 11.46
C VAL A 5 -6.25 19.99 10.99
N THR A 6 -6.55 20.14 9.70
CA THR A 6 -7.82 19.65 9.09
C THR A 6 -7.79 18.16 8.79
N VAL A 7 -6.59 17.57 8.71
CA VAL A 7 -6.45 16.14 8.47
C VAL A 7 -6.72 15.41 9.78
N THR A 8 -7.87 14.75 9.85
CA THR A 8 -8.25 14.01 11.06
C THR A 8 -7.45 12.71 11.17
N PHE A 9 -7.31 12.18 12.39
CA PHE A 9 -6.67 10.88 12.62
C PHE A 9 -7.30 9.78 11.75
N ASP A 10 -8.63 9.76 11.66
CA ASP A 10 -9.35 8.78 10.85
C ASP A 10 -9.02 8.88 9.37
N GLN A 11 -8.79 10.08 8.83
CA GLN A 11 -8.37 10.26 7.43
C GLN A 11 -6.98 9.68 7.18
N ILE A 12 -6.06 9.82 8.14
CA ILE A 12 -4.72 9.22 8.06
C ILE A 12 -4.83 7.70 8.17
N ALA A 13 -5.60 7.19 9.13
CA ALA A 13 -5.83 5.77 9.33
C ALA A 13 -6.47 5.11 8.09
N LEU A 14 -7.51 5.73 7.51
CA LEU A 14 -8.13 5.28 6.26
C LEU A 14 -7.15 5.31 5.10
N SER A 15 -6.35 6.38 4.95
CA SER A 15 -5.37 6.46 3.87
C SER A 15 -4.31 5.36 3.96
N LEU A 16 -3.80 5.10 5.16
CA LEU A 16 -2.86 4.00 5.42
C LEU A 16 -3.50 2.64 5.14
N LEU A 17 -4.73 2.43 5.59
CA LEU A 17 -5.48 1.20 5.36
C LEU A 17 -5.77 0.99 3.88
N THR A 18 -6.18 2.04 3.15
CA THR A 18 -6.40 2.02 1.71
C THR A 18 -5.12 1.65 0.97
N VAL A 19 -3.99 2.27 1.31
CA VAL A 19 -2.70 1.96 0.67
C VAL A 19 -2.27 0.53 0.98
N GLY A 20 -2.43 0.08 2.22
CA GLY A 20 -2.12 -1.30 2.62
C GLY A 20 -2.97 -2.33 1.87
N LEU A 21 -4.28 -2.10 1.75
CA LEU A 21 -5.17 -2.95 0.98
C LEU A 21 -4.88 -2.90 -0.51
N LEU A 22 -4.51 -1.74 -1.05
CA LEU A 22 -4.10 -1.61 -2.45
C LEU A 22 -2.86 -2.46 -2.70
N ARG A 23 -1.84 -2.39 -1.83
CA ARG A 23 -0.65 -3.25 -1.92
C ARG A 23 -1.01 -4.73 -1.85
N ALA A 24 -1.87 -5.12 -0.90
CA ALA A 24 -2.31 -6.51 -0.76
C ALA A 24 -3.09 -7.00 -1.99
N GLY A 25 -3.95 -6.15 -2.54
CA GLY A 25 -4.69 -6.43 -3.77
C GLY A 25 -3.78 -6.50 -4.99
N LEU A 26 -2.76 -5.65 -5.08
CA LEU A 26 -1.77 -5.70 -6.14
C LEU A 26 -1.00 -7.02 -6.11
N VAL A 27 -0.54 -7.46 -4.93
CA VAL A 27 0.14 -8.75 -4.76
C VAL A 27 -0.80 -9.93 -5.08
N ALA A 28 -2.07 -9.86 -4.70
CA ALA A 28 -3.01 -10.97 -4.91
C ALA A 28 -3.57 -11.05 -6.35
N LEU A 29 -3.64 -9.94 -7.08
CA LEU A 29 -4.26 -9.86 -8.41
C LEU A 29 -3.25 -9.80 -9.54
N LEU A 30 -2.05 -9.25 -9.31
CA LEU A 30 -1.03 -9.17 -10.37
C LEU A 30 -0.23 -10.47 -10.42
N PRO A 31 0.28 -10.82 -11.62
CA PRO A 31 1.16 -11.96 -11.78
C PRO A 31 2.42 -11.82 -10.92
N ASP A 32 2.96 -12.96 -10.48
CA ASP A 32 4.12 -13.05 -9.57
C ASP A 32 5.37 -12.34 -10.12
N GLU A 33 5.50 -12.24 -11.45
CA GLU A 33 6.56 -11.47 -12.14
C GLU A 33 6.52 -9.97 -11.80
N VAL A 34 5.35 -9.44 -11.42
CA VAL A 34 5.15 -8.02 -11.09
C VAL A 34 5.02 -7.80 -9.59
N ALA A 35 4.27 -8.65 -8.88
CA ALA A 35 3.94 -8.46 -7.47
C ALA A 35 4.03 -9.76 -6.65
N GLY A 36 5.07 -10.55 -6.88
CA GLY A 36 5.38 -11.76 -6.12
C GLY A 36 6.84 -11.80 -5.63
N PRO A 37 7.37 -12.99 -5.25
CA PRO A 37 8.75 -13.14 -4.81
C PRO A 37 9.74 -12.80 -5.95
N GLY A 38 10.48 -11.69 -5.79
CA GLY A 38 11.34 -11.15 -6.86
C GLY A 38 10.61 -10.32 -7.92
N GLY A 39 9.37 -9.89 -7.65
CA GLY A 39 8.60 -9.02 -8.55
C GLY A 39 9.14 -7.60 -8.65
N TRP A 40 9.10 -6.99 -9.84
CA TRP A 40 9.72 -5.66 -10.06
C TRP A 40 8.98 -4.48 -9.43
N LEU A 41 7.67 -4.62 -9.16
CA LEU A 41 6.82 -3.54 -8.61
C LEU A 41 6.65 -3.69 -7.09
N VAL A 42 6.32 -4.89 -6.62
CA VAL A 42 6.19 -5.20 -5.20
C VAL A 42 6.91 -6.51 -4.93
N ASP A 43 8.12 -6.42 -4.40
CA ASP A 43 8.85 -7.60 -3.95
C ASP A 43 8.27 -8.09 -2.61
N THR A 44 7.79 -9.33 -2.60
CA THR A 44 7.35 -10.02 -1.39
C THR A 44 8.33 -11.13 -0.96
N GLY A 45 9.47 -11.23 -1.65
CA GLY A 45 10.59 -12.07 -1.25
C GLY A 45 11.07 -11.68 0.14
N GLN A 46 11.24 -12.67 1.00
CA GLN A 46 11.88 -12.49 2.29
C GLN A 46 13.39 -12.44 2.03
N ASP A 47 14.00 -11.28 2.15
CA ASP A 47 15.45 -11.17 2.41
C ASP A 47 15.77 -11.72 3.82
#